data_AF-A0A8T0TRY2-F1
#
_entry.id   AF-A0A8T0TRY2-F1
#
_cell.length_a   1.000
_cell.length_b   1.000
_cell.length_c   1.000
_cell.angle_alpha   90.00
_cell.angle_beta   90.00
_cell.angle_gamma   90.00
#
_symmetry.space_group_name_H-M   'P 1'
#
loop_
_entity.id
_entity.type
_entity.pdbx_description
1 polymer ?
#
loop_
_entity_poly.entity_id
_entity_poly.type
_entity_poly.pdbx_seq_one_letter_code
_entity_poly.pdbx_strand_id
1 'polypeptide(L)'
;DVNHLFFDCPFSTICWQKIGLAWDTCLDIHSRLEEGNRIFNSPYYIEIFIIAAWEIWNIRNGKIFEGHSVSIQLWIVRVKAQVLLQLHRVREDCRSIVVQWLDAIL
;
A
#
# COMPACT_ATOMS: atom_id res chain seq x y z
N ASP A 1 8.17 3.56 16.52
CA ASP A 1 6.93 2.81 16.72
C ASP A 1 6.38 2.36 15.37
N VAL A 2 5.97 1.09 15.26
CA VAL A 2 5.40 0.46 14.05
C VAL A 2 4.07 1.11 13.69
N ASN A 3 3.24 1.44 14.69
CA ASN A 3 1.95 2.10 14.46
C ASN A 3 2.15 3.47 13.80
N HIS A 4 3.04 4.28 14.36
CA HIS A 4 3.37 5.58 13.78
C HIS A 4 3.91 5.47 12.35
N LEU A 5 4.77 4.48 12.07
CA LEU A 5 5.40 4.35 10.76
C LEU A 5 4.39 4.00 9.66
N PHE A 6 3.49 3.05 9.96
CA PHE A 6 2.60 2.49 8.96
C PHE A 6 1.19 3.04 8.99
N PHE A 7 0.67 3.54 10.11
CA PHE A 7 -0.76 3.85 10.24
C PHE A 7 -1.02 5.31 10.62
N ASP A 8 -0.27 5.85 11.59
CA ASP A 8 -0.63 7.14 12.19
C ASP A 8 0.01 8.36 11.55
N CYS A 9 1.18 8.21 10.90
CA CYS A 9 1.84 9.39 10.36
C CYS A 9 1.07 9.96 9.15
N PRO A 10 1.03 11.29 8.97
CA PRO A 10 0.29 11.91 7.86
C PRO A 10 0.66 11.35 6.48
N PHE A 11 1.93 11.03 6.26
CA PHE A 11 2.38 10.41 5.02
C PHE A 11 1.75 9.03 4.78
N SER A 12 1.80 8.14 5.78
CA SER A 12 1.25 6.79 5.63
C SER A 12 -0.26 6.81 5.49
N THR A 13 -0.95 7.68 6.23
CA THR A 13 -2.41 7.85 6.12
C THR A 13 -2.82 8.25 4.70
N ILE A 14 -2.11 9.21 4.08
CA ILE A 14 -2.38 9.62 2.70
C ILE A 14 -2.09 8.48 1.71
N CYS A 15 -1.00 7.73 1.89
CA CYS A 15 -0.68 6.55 1.08
C CYS A 15 -1.82 5.52 1.09
N TRP A 16 -2.35 5.18 2.27
CA TRP A 16 -3.46 4.22 2.36
C TRP A 16 -4.75 4.74 1.74
N GLN A 17 -5.07 6.03 1.97
CA GLN A 17 -6.24 6.66 1.37
C GLN A 17 -6.19 6.62 -0.16
N LYS A 18 -4.99 6.77 -0.75
CA LYS A 18 -4.79 6.68 -2.20
C LYS A 18 -5.15 5.31 -2.78
N ILE A 19 -5.07 4.24 -2.00
CA ILE A 19 -5.45 2.90 -2.43
C ILE A 19 -6.81 2.45 -1.85
N GLY A 20 -7.60 3.38 -1.32
CA GLY A 20 -8.95 3.13 -0.82
C GLY A 20 -9.01 2.54 0.59
N LEU A 21 -7.94 2.64 1.38
CA LEU A 21 -7.89 2.12 2.74
C LEU A 21 -7.78 3.25 3.77
N ALA A 22 -8.57 3.15 4.83
CA ALA A 22 -8.48 3.98 6.02
C ALA A 22 -8.49 3.06 7.23
N TRP A 23 -7.52 3.22 8.13
CA TRP A 23 -7.31 2.29 9.24
C TRP A 23 -7.85 2.86 10.56
N ASP A 24 -8.56 2.04 11.30
CA ASP A 24 -8.87 2.33 12.71
C ASP A 24 -7.66 1.96 13.58
N THR A 25 -6.99 2.98 14.11
CA THR A 25 -5.78 2.84 14.93
C THR A 25 -6.09 2.37 16.35
N CYS A 26 -7.36 2.28 16.74
CA CYS A 26 -7.80 1.67 18.01
C CYS A 26 -7.77 0.14 17.96
N LEU A 27 -7.86 -0.45 16.76
CA LEU A 27 -7.85 -1.90 16.56
C LEU A 27 -6.42 -2.46 16.62
N ASP A 28 -6.30 -3.75 16.92
CA ASP A 28 -5.05 -4.48 16.73
C ASP A 28 -4.81 -4.76 15.22
N ILE A 29 -3.58 -5.15 14.87
CA ILE A 29 -3.19 -5.33 13.47
C ILE A 29 -4.00 -6.41 12.74
N HIS A 30 -4.41 -7.49 13.41
CA HIS A 30 -5.19 -8.55 12.77
C HIS A 30 -6.59 -8.05 12.44
N SER A 31 -7.25 -7.42 13.42
CA SER A 31 -8.58 -6.83 13.22
C SER A 31 -8.58 -5.76 12.12
N ARG A 32 -7.55 -4.90 12.05
CA ARG A 32 -7.39 -3.93 10.95
C ARG A 32 -7.28 -4.62 9.61
N LEU A 33 -6.43 -5.64 9.50
CA LEU A 33 -6.21 -6.34 8.23
C LEU A 33 -7.47 -7.08 7.76
N GLU A 34 -8.25 -7.65 8.67
CA GLU A 34 -9.54 -8.25 8.36
C GLU A 34 -10.58 -7.23 7.88
N GLU A 35 -10.63 -6.05 8.48
CA GLU A 35 -11.48 -4.95 8.00
C GLU A 35 -11.04 -4.47 6.62
N GLY A 36 -9.74 -4.22 6.42
CA GLY A 36 -9.21 -3.82 5.12
C GLY A 36 -9.47 -4.86 4.04
N ASN A 37 -9.37 -6.16 4.35
CA ASN A 37 -9.68 -7.23 3.39
C ASN A 37 -11.17 -7.20 2.98
N ARG A 38 -12.07 -7.00 3.94
CA ARG A 38 -13.51 -6.89 3.68
C ARG A 38 -13.86 -5.67 2.83
N ILE A 39 -13.22 -4.53 3.08
CA ILE A 39 -13.43 -3.29 2.33
C ILE A 39 -12.85 -3.39 0.91
N PHE A 40 -11.62 -3.88 0.81
CA PHE A 40 -10.90 -3.97 -0.46
C PHE A 40 -11.49 -5.07 -1.37
N ASN A 41 -11.99 -6.15 -0.78
CA ASN A 41 -12.73 -7.22 -1.44
C ASN A 41 -12.03 -7.78 -2.69
N SER A 42 -10.74 -8.09 -2.57
CA SER A 42 -9.94 -8.66 -3.65
C SER A 42 -9.07 -9.82 -3.13
N PRO A 43 -8.91 -10.90 -3.90
CA PRO A 43 -8.01 -11.98 -3.55
C PRO A 43 -6.53 -11.57 -3.50
N TYR A 44 -6.16 -10.37 -4.00
CA TYR A 44 -4.80 -9.82 -3.99
C TYR A 44 -4.55 -8.76 -2.92
N TYR A 45 -5.49 -8.60 -2.00
CA TYR A 45 -5.44 -7.55 -0.98
C TYR A 45 -4.15 -7.63 -0.15
N ILE A 46 -3.74 -8.83 0.29
CA ILE A 46 -2.58 -8.99 1.15
C ILE A 46 -1.28 -8.64 0.42
N GLU A 47 -1.14 -9.04 -0.84
CA GLU A 47 0.01 -8.70 -1.67
C GLU A 47 0.11 -7.19 -1.88
N ILE A 48 -1.02 -6.54 -2.18
CA ILE A 48 -1.10 -5.08 -2.34
C ILE A 48 -0.76 -4.38 -1.03
N PHE A 49 -1.30 -4.85 0.10
CA PHE A 49 -0.99 -4.33 1.43
C PHE A 49 0.51 -4.42 1.73
N ILE A 50 1.12 -5.59 1.51
CA ILE A 50 2.56 -5.81 1.76
C ILE A 50 3.41 -4.88 0.89
N ILE A 51 3.09 -4.77 -0.40
CA ILE A 51 3.82 -3.88 -1.33
C ILE A 51 3.67 -2.42 -0.89
N ALA A 52 2.47 -1.97 -0.57
CA ALA A 52 2.19 -0.62 -0.10
C ALA A 52 2.97 -0.29 1.18
N ALA A 53 2.94 -1.18 2.17
CA ALA A 53 3.67 -1.04 3.42
C ALA A 53 5.19 -1.01 3.19
N TRP A 54 5.70 -1.90 2.33
CA TRP A 54 7.11 -1.95 1.95
C TRP A 54 7.59 -0.62 1.34
N GLU A 55 6.82 -0.05 0.42
CA GLU A 55 7.19 1.23 -0.20
C GLU A 55 7.04 2.43 0.75
N ILE A 56 6.12 2.38 1.74
CA ILE A 56 6.09 3.37 2.84
C ILE A 56 7.41 3.32 3.61
N TRP A 57 7.85 2.11 3.98
CA TRP A 57 9.09 1.89 4.72
C TRP A 57 10.31 2.40 3.94
N ASN A 58 10.41 2.09 2.64
CA ASN A 58 11.51 2.55 1.79
C ASN A 58 11.60 4.08 1.71
N ILE A 59 10.48 4.78 1.49
CA ILE A 59 10.49 6.24 1.38
C ILE A 59 10.87 6.90 2.71
N ARG A 60 10.36 6.37 3.83
CA ARG A 60 10.72 6.86 5.16
C ARG A 60 12.20 6.65 5.47
N ASN A 61 12.76 5.51 5.08
CA ASN A 61 14.18 5.23 5.25
C ASN A 61 15.05 6.12 4.36
N GLY A 62 14.66 6.35 3.10
CA GLY A 62 15.36 7.31 2.23
C GLY A 62 15.42 8.70 2.85
N LYS A 63 14.36 9.15 3.53
CA LYS A 63 14.39 10.42 4.28
C LYS A 63 15.37 10.41 5.44
N ILE A 64 15.42 9.33 6.23
CA ILE A 64 16.24 9.25 7.44
C ILE A 64 17.72 9.06 7.12
N PHE A 65 18.04 8.16 6.19
CA PHE A 65 19.41 7.72 5.93
C PHE A 65 20.08 8.44 4.76
N GLU A 66 19.29 8.92 3.79
CA GLU A 66 19.81 9.51 2.55
C GLU A 66 19.43 10.98 2.39
N GLY A 67 18.64 11.55 3.31
CA GLY A 67 18.18 12.94 3.27
C GLY A 67 17.15 13.23 2.17
N HIS A 68 16.57 12.20 1.57
CA HIS A 68 15.56 12.36 0.52
C HIS A 68 14.25 12.97 1.04
N SER A 69 13.56 13.71 0.18
CA SER A 69 12.23 14.23 0.50
C SER A 69 11.17 13.12 0.39
N VAL A 70 10.19 13.15 1.28
CA VAL A 70 9.05 12.23 1.24
C VAL A 70 8.08 12.70 0.15
N SER A 71 7.72 11.82 -0.77
CA SER A 71 6.84 12.13 -1.91
C SER A 71 5.78 11.06 -2.10
N ILE A 72 4.51 11.47 -2.08
CA ILE A 72 3.36 10.60 -2.36
C ILE A 72 3.38 10.16 -3.83
N GLN A 73 3.78 11.03 -4.76
CA GLN A 73 3.88 10.66 -6.18
C GLN A 73 4.94 9.58 -6.41
N LEU A 74 6.10 9.71 -5.75
CA LEU A 74 7.14 8.68 -5.82
C LEU A 74 6.64 7.36 -5.24
N TRP A 75 5.91 7.41 -4.12
CA TRP A 75 5.29 6.23 -3.53
C TRP A 75 4.34 5.53 -4.51
N ILE A 76 3.41 6.27 -5.15
CA ILE A 76 2.47 5.73 -6.13
C ILE A 76 3.22 5.05 -7.28
N VAL A 77 4.23 5.70 -7.84
CA VAL A 77 5.02 5.14 -8.96
C VAL A 77 5.71 3.83 -8.55
N ARG A 78 6.31 3.79 -7.34
CA ARG A 78 7.00 2.59 -6.84
C ARG A 78 6.03 1.44 -6.55
N VAL A 79 4.89 1.73 -5.93
CA VAL A 79 3.84 0.72 -5.69
C VAL A 79 3.34 0.15 -7.01
N LYS A 80 3.03 0.99 -8.01
CA LYS A 80 2.59 0.52 -9.33
C LYS A 80 3.62 -0.41 -9.97
N ALA A 81 4.90 -0.02 -9.96
CA ALA A 81 5.96 -0.84 -10.51
C ALA A 81 6.07 -2.21 -9.80
N GLN A 82 5.98 -2.24 -8.47
CA GLN A 82 6.02 -3.50 -7.71
C GLN A 82 4.79 -4.38 -7.94
N VAL A 83 3.58 -3.80 -8.01
CA VAL A 83 2.37 -4.58 -8.31
C VAL A 83 2.44 -5.15 -9.73
N LEU A 84 2.90 -4.38 -10.72
CA LEU A 84 3.10 -4.87 -12.08
C LEU A 84 4.09 -6.05 -12.14
N LEU A 85 5.18 -5.99 -11.35
CA LEU A 85 6.12 -7.10 -11.23
C LEU A 85 5.47 -8.33 -10.57
N GLN A 86 4.67 -8.11 -9.52
CA GLN A 86 3.97 -9.18 -8.82
C GLN A 86 2.94 -9.87 -9.72
N LEU A 87 2.33 -9.15 -10.67
CA LEU A 87 1.36 -9.72 -11.61
C LEU A 87 1.94 -10.80 -12.53
N HIS A 88 3.25 -10.88 -12.72
CA HIS A 88 3.87 -11.99 -13.44
C HIS A 88 3.73 -13.35 -12.72
N ARG A 89 3.43 -13.33 -11.42
CA ARG A 89 3.22 -14.53 -10.59
C ARG A 89 1.73 -14.85 -10.42
N VAL A 90 0.87 -14.00 -10.93
CA VAL A 90 -0.58 -14.08 -10.81
C VAL A 90 -1.15 -14.76 -12.05
N ARG A 91 -2.23 -15.52 -11.86
CA ARG A 91 -2.95 -16.15 -12.98
C ARG A 91 -3.53 -15.08 -13.92
N GLU A 92 -3.52 -15.38 -15.21
CA GLU A 92 -3.90 -14.44 -16.27
C GLU A 92 -5.34 -13.91 -16.10
N ASP A 93 -6.26 -14.74 -15.60
CA ASP A 93 -7.67 -14.42 -15.34
C ASP A 93 -7.87 -13.33 -14.29
N CYS A 94 -6.91 -13.17 -13.39
CA CYS A 94 -6.95 -12.16 -12.34
C CYS A 94 -6.14 -10.90 -12.67
N ARG A 95 -5.27 -10.98 -13.67
CA ARG A 95 -4.35 -9.90 -14.04
C ARG A 95 -5.10 -8.65 -14.50
N SER A 96 -6.18 -8.83 -15.28
CA SER A 96 -7.00 -7.73 -15.80
C SER A 96 -7.65 -6.90 -14.69
N ILE A 97 -8.15 -7.55 -13.63
CA ILE A 97 -8.78 -6.89 -12.47
C ILE A 97 -7.77 -5.98 -11.76
N VAL A 98 -6.55 -6.48 -11.53
CA VAL A 98 -5.52 -5.69 -10.83
C VAL A 98 -5.02 -4.54 -11.70
N VAL A 99 -4.87 -4.73 -13.01
CA VAL A 99 -4.49 -3.65 -13.93
C VAL A 99 -5.54 -2.54 -13.94
N GLN A 100 -6.83 -2.90 -14.05
CA GLN A 100 -7.93 -1.92 -13.97
C GLN A 100 -7.93 -1.17 -12.64
N TRP A 101 -7.67 -1.87 -11.54
CA TRP A 101 -7.54 -1.25 -10.22
C TRP A 101 -6.34 -0.28 -10.15
N LEU A 102 -5.18 -0.63 -10.73
CA LEU A 102 -4.01 0.24 -10.76
C LEU A 102 -4.27 1.54 -11.55
N ASP A 103 -5.07 1.48 -12.61
CA ASP A 103 -5.45 2.66 -13.39
C ASP A 103 -6.36 3.60 -12.60
N ALA A 104 -7.21 3.07 -11.71
CA ALA A 104 -8.11 3.85 -10.86
C ALA A 104 -7.43 4.57 -9.68
N ILE A 105 -6.17 4.26 -9.36
CA ILE A 105 -5.40 4.88 -8.25
C ILE A 105 -4.74 6.22 -8.66
N LEU A 106 -4.83 6.60 -9.94
CA LEU A 106 -4.42 7.94 -10.43
C LEU A 106 -5.36 9.04 -9.91
#